data_AF-A0A1C0YUX8-F1
#
_entry.id   AF-A0A1C0YUX8-F1
#
_cell.length_a   1.000
_cell.length_b   1.000
_cell.length_c   1.000
_cell.angle_alpha   90.00
_cell.angle_beta   90.00
_cell.angle_gamma   90.00
#
_symmetry.space_group_name_H-M   'P 1'
#
loop_
_entity.id
_entity.type
_entity.pdbx_description
1 polymer ?
#
loop_
_entity_poly.entity_id
_entity_poly.type
_entity_poly.pdbx_seq_one_letter_code
_entity_poly.pdbx_strand_id
1 'polypeptide(L)'
;MTEYLLIQERINYYSCYTKRLMNGFCEELQTNKIHFKRLTSVIERLLMNEDRLFLNFLEDEKRSASYKILEYLNAQGEILSVGKGYYSLPPERNIILPDNQSVVISSLKMNSNKVGIGRLTETQEAISLKYNQYVYLPSFQQVIQYFVQQLTDHHDVEPTEIIQFTERGSFKLNNLKQLKDKEYYILVFERSIGSQIKRERYFAQWKEKKWFVAEIKNGLLLRTRMALRSRKGLYSTYYFSAHSSGFIEVNLQYSLPKEEDILMRLIATPKENKWTKKYLTAENQIENIRAILSHCELKEVKENAIYN
;
A
#
# COMPACT_ATOMS: atom_id res chain seq x y z
N MET A 1 18.81 -9.11 -5.72
CA MET A 1 18.04 -10.18 -6.38
C MET A 1 17.74 -11.34 -5.44
N THR A 2 18.75 -12.03 -4.88
CA THR A 2 18.56 -13.21 -4.02
C THR A 2 17.63 -12.95 -2.82
N GLU A 3 17.76 -11.79 -2.18
CA GLU A 3 16.92 -11.40 -1.03
C GLU A 3 15.42 -11.37 -1.35
N TYR A 4 15.02 -10.75 -2.46
CA TYR A 4 13.62 -10.65 -2.88
C TYR A 4 13.01 -12.03 -3.11
N LEU A 5 13.73 -12.92 -3.80
CA LEU A 5 13.24 -14.26 -4.10
C LEU A 5 13.07 -15.09 -2.81
N LEU A 6 14.02 -14.99 -1.88
CA LEU A 6 13.90 -15.62 -0.55
C LEU A 6 12.69 -15.09 0.22
N ILE A 7 12.49 -13.77 0.25
CA ILE A 7 11.31 -13.15 0.88
C ILE A 7 10.03 -13.69 0.23
N GLN A 8 9.95 -13.74 -1.10
CA GLN A 8 8.77 -14.21 -1.81
C GLN A 8 8.47 -15.67 -1.54
N GLU A 9 9.47 -16.54 -1.58
CA GLU A 9 9.33 -17.97 -1.28
C GLU A 9 8.77 -18.17 0.14
N ARG A 10 9.26 -17.40 1.12
CA ARG A 10 8.74 -17.44 2.49
C ARG A 10 7.32 -16.91 2.58
N ILE A 11 6.98 -15.79 1.94
CA ILE A 11 5.59 -15.29 1.87
C ILE A 11 4.65 -16.37 1.31
N ASN A 12 5.04 -17.02 0.20
CA ASN A 12 4.23 -18.06 -0.44
C ASN A 12 4.04 -19.28 0.49
N TYR A 13 5.11 -19.70 1.17
CA TYR A 13 5.04 -20.76 2.18
C TYR A 13 4.08 -20.41 3.31
N TYR A 14 4.27 -19.25 3.96
CA TYR A 14 3.43 -18.80 5.08
C TYR A 14 1.98 -18.55 4.66
N SER A 15 1.75 -18.07 3.45
CA SER A 15 0.39 -17.96 2.89
C SER A 15 -0.28 -19.33 2.82
N CYS A 16 0.33 -20.29 2.14
CA CYS A 16 -0.23 -21.63 1.97
C CYS A 16 -0.43 -22.33 3.31
N TYR A 17 0.57 -22.24 4.20
CA TYR A 17 0.50 -22.83 5.53
C TYR A 17 -0.64 -22.23 6.36
N THR A 18 -0.75 -20.89 6.41
CA THR A 18 -1.80 -20.20 7.16
C THR A 18 -3.20 -20.59 6.66
N LYS A 19 -3.40 -20.64 5.34
CA LYS A 19 -4.71 -21.01 4.76
C LYS A 19 -5.08 -22.47 5.07
N ARG A 20 -4.10 -23.39 5.01
CA ARG A 20 -4.31 -24.80 5.41
C ARG A 20 -4.64 -24.93 6.89
N LEU A 21 -3.93 -24.20 7.75
CA LEU A 21 -4.18 -24.15 9.18
C LEU A 21 -5.60 -23.62 9.47
N MET A 22 -6.01 -22.55 8.77
CA MET A 22 -7.36 -22.01 8.88
C MET A 22 -8.43 -23.02 8.46
N ASN A 23 -8.24 -23.72 7.34
CA ASN A 23 -9.17 -24.77 6.91
C ASN A 23 -9.32 -25.87 7.96
N GLY A 24 -8.21 -26.40 8.48
CA GLY A 24 -8.25 -27.44 9.52
C GLY A 24 -8.99 -26.98 10.77
N PHE A 25 -8.73 -25.76 11.26
CA PHE A 25 -9.48 -25.23 12.41
C PHE A 25 -10.96 -24.94 12.10
N CYS A 26 -11.27 -24.51 10.87
CA CYS A 26 -12.65 -24.27 10.46
C CYS A 26 -13.47 -25.56 10.45
N GLU A 27 -12.88 -26.65 9.95
CA GLU A 27 -13.46 -27.99 9.97
C GLU A 27 -13.63 -28.52 11.40
N GLU A 28 -12.59 -28.45 12.23
CA GLU A 28 -12.60 -28.91 13.63
C GLU A 28 -13.67 -28.19 14.47
N LEU A 29 -13.77 -26.87 14.31
CA LEU A 29 -14.66 -26.02 15.12
C LEU A 29 -16.02 -25.78 14.46
N GLN A 30 -16.28 -26.35 13.27
CA GLN A 30 -17.49 -26.14 12.47
C GLN A 30 -17.82 -24.64 12.28
N THR A 31 -16.82 -23.86 11.91
CA THR A 31 -16.89 -22.40 11.74
C THR A 31 -16.28 -21.98 10.41
N ASN A 32 -16.55 -20.75 9.98
CA ASN A 32 -15.92 -20.13 8.81
C ASN A 32 -14.91 -19.04 9.18
N LYS A 33 -14.63 -18.87 10.47
CA LYS A 33 -13.70 -17.84 10.98
C LYS A 33 -12.91 -18.31 12.20
N ILE A 34 -11.65 -17.92 12.25
CA ILE A 34 -10.67 -18.30 13.28
C ILE A 34 -10.13 -17.05 13.99
N HIS A 35 -10.04 -17.11 15.32
CA HIS A 35 -9.47 -16.03 16.11
C HIS A 35 -7.95 -15.98 15.94
N PHE A 36 -7.37 -14.79 15.76
CA PHE A 36 -5.95 -14.59 15.45
C PHE A 36 -5.01 -15.27 16.44
N LYS A 37 -5.34 -15.29 17.75
CA LYS A 37 -4.53 -15.97 18.78
C LYS A 37 -4.27 -17.46 18.50
N ARG A 38 -5.21 -18.15 17.85
CA ARG A 38 -5.03 -19.56 17.43
C ARG A 38 -4.04 -19.68 16.28
N LEU A 39 -4.02 -18.71 15.38
CA LEU A 39 -3.10 -18.68 14.24
C LEU A 39 -1.71 -18.23 14.68
N THR A 40 -1.60 -17.13 15.43
CA THR A 40 -0.32 -16.51 15.77
C THR A 40 0.56 -17.43 16.60
N SER A 41 0.01 -18.18 17.57
CA SER A 41 0.78 -19.13 18.39
C SER A 41 1.43 -20.26 17.58
N VAL A 42 0.78 -20.72 16.52
CA VAL A 42 1.33 -21.75 15.63
C VAL A 42 2.38 -21.13 14.69
N ILE A 43 2.06 -19.98 14.09
CA ILE A 43 2.95 -19.27 13.16
C ILE A 43 4.22 -18.80 13.87
N GLU A 44 4.13 -18.33 15.12
CA GLU A 44 5.27 -17.85 15.90
C GLU A 44 6.31 -18.95 16.15
N ARG A 45 5.87 -20.19 16.40
CA ARG A 45 6.78 -21.34 16.52
C ARG A 45 7.53 -21.66 15.23
N LEU A 46 6.92 -21.44 14.07
CA LEU A 46 7.60 -21.60 12.79
C LEU A 46 8.64 -20.49 12.58
N LEU A 47 8.27 -19.25 12.92
CA LEU A 47 9.13 -18.08 12.75
C LEU A 47 10.38 -18.09 13.65
N MET A 48 10.39 -18.86 14.75
CA MET A 48 11.55 -18.97 15.64
C MET A 48 12.83 -19.48 14.95
N ASN A 49 12.68 -20.27 13.88
CA ASN A 49 13.80 -20.85 13.13
C ASN A 49 14.02 -20.16 11.77
N GLU A 50 13.37 -19.02 11.55
CA GLU A 50 13.37 -18.36 10.25
C GLU A 50 14.61 -17.48 10.06
N ASP A 51 14.97 -17.24 8.80
CA ASP A 51 16.14 -16.42 8.47
C ASP A 51 15.95 -14.96 8.90
N ARG A 52 17.05 -14.32 9.34
CA ARG A 52 17.05 -12.91 9.78
C ARG A 52 16.55 -11.96 8.70
N LEU A 53 16.83 -12.22 7.43
CA LEU A 53 16.35 -11.43 6.31
C LEU A 53 14.81 -11.33 6.31
N PHE A 54 14.13 -12.46 6.49
CA PHE A 54 12.68 -12.50 6.50
C PHE A 54 12.09 -11.91 7.78
N LEU A 55 12.74 -12.12 8.93
CA LEU A 55 12.34 -11.48 10.19
C LEU A 55 12.47 -9.95 10.11
N ASN A 56 13.55 -9.44 9.52
CA ASN A 56 13.72 -8.01 9.27
C ASN A 56 12.67 -7.45 8.32
N PHE A 57 12.27 -8.22 7.30
CA PHE A 57 11.14 -7.84 6.43
C PHE A 57 9.83 -7.66 7.22
N LEU A 58 9.61 -8.46 8.28
CA LEU A 58 8.43 -8.38 9.15
C LEU A 58 8.59 -7.43 10.34
N GLU A 59 9.72 -6.72 10.45
CA GLU A 59 10.07 -5.94 11.64
C GLU A 59 9.06 -4.81 11.97
N ASP A 60 8.65 -4.76 13.23
CA ASP A 60 7.73 -3.76 13.75
C ASP A 60 7.91 -3.59 15.26
N GLU A 61 8.01 -2.35 15.70
CA GLU A 61 8.21 -2.01 17.12
C GLU A 61 7.03 -2.40 18.02
N LYS A 62 5.82 -2.57 17.47
CA LYS A 62 4.58 -2.68 18.26
C LYS A 62 3.94 -4.06 18.22
N ARG A 63 4.31 -4.93 17.29
CA ARG A 63 3.61 -6.21 17.06
C ARG A 63 4.58 -7.30 16.62
N SER A 64 4.27 -8.54 17.01
CA SER A 64 5.08 -9.70 16.64
C SER A 64 5.07 -9.99 15.14
N ALA A 65 6.12 -10.65 14.65
CA ALA A 65 6.25 -11.08 13.26
C ALA A 65 5.07 -11.96 12.80
N SER A 66 4.56 -12.84 13.67
CA SER A 66 3.37 -13.67 13.40
C SER A 66 2.11 -12.84 13.14
N TYR A 67 1.97 -11.73 13.85
CA TYR A 67 0.85 -10.81 13.61
C TYR A 67 1.06 -10.06 12.29
N LYS A 68 2.30 -9.62 12.01
CA LYS A 68 2.65 -8.89 10.80
C LYS A 68 2.43 -9.70 9.53
N ILE A 69 2.75 -11.00 9.54
CA ILE A 69 2.46 -11.84 8.37
C ILE A 69 0.94 -12.01 8.15
N LEU A 70 0.12 -12.13 9.20
CA LEU A 70 -1.34 -12.14 9.04
C LEU A 70 -1.89 -10.82 8.50
N GLU A 71 -1.39 -9.68 8.98
CA GLU A 71 -1.75 -8.37 8.42
C GLU A 71 -1.34 -8.25 6.96
N TYR A 72 -0.15 -8.75 6.63
CA TYR A 72 0.36 -8.77 5.26
C TYR A 72 -0.57 -9.59 4.37
N LEU A 73 -0.85 -10.85 4.70
CA LEU A 73 -1.75 -11.72 3.94
C LEU A 73 -3.14 -11.10 3.79
N ASN A 74 -3.67 -10.48 4.85
CA ASN A 74 -4.96 -9.80 4.81
C ASN A 74 -4.95 -8.57 3.89
N ALA A 75 -3.91 -7.75 3.93
CA ALA A 75 -3.78 -6.57 3.07
C ALA A 75 -3.75 -6.95 1.58
N GLN A 76 -3.27 -8.15 1.28
CA GLN A 76 -3.14 -8.70 -0.08
C GLN A 76 -4.34 -9.56 -0.48
N GLY A 77 -5.35 -9.67 0.39
CA GLY A 77 -6.58 -10.42 0.14
C GLY A 77 -6.42 -11.94 0.23
N GLU A 78 -5.28 -12.47 0.64
CA GLU A 78 -5.07 -13.92 0.81
C GLU A 78 -5.93 -14.51 1.94
N ILE A 79 -6.24 -13.69 2.95
CA ILE A 79 -7.19 -13.96 4.04
C ILE A 79 -8.03 -12.70 4.28
N LEU A 80 -9.14 -12.81 5.01
CA LEU A 80 -10.02 -11.67 5.30
C LEU A 80 -10.20 -11.47 6.81
N SER A 81 -9.94 -10.27 7.29
CA SER A 81 -10.32 -9.84 8.64
C SER A 81 -11.82 -9.57 8.68
N VAL A 82 -12.53 -10.27 9.57
CA VAL A 82 -13.98 -10.14 9.77
C VAL A 82 -14.33 -9.40 11.07
N GLY A 83 -13.34 -8.72 11.66
CA GLY A 83 -13.49 -7.92 12.88
C GLY A 83 -13.30 -8.71 14.18
N LYS A 84 -13.17 -7.98 15.30
CA LYS A 84 -12.96 -8.53 16.67
C LYS A 84 -11.83 -9.57 16.77
N GLY A 85 -10.79 -9.44 15.95
CA GLY A 85 -9.65 -10.36 15.93
C GLY A 85 -9.88 -11.68 15.20
N TYR A 86 -10.94 -11.80 14.40
CA TYR A 86 -11.22 -13.01 13.60
C TYR A 86 -10.80 -12.82 12.14
N TYR A 87 -10.32 -13.91 11.54
CA TYR A 87 -10.01 -14.02 10.12
C TYR A 87 -10.82 -15.16 9.47
N SER A 88 -11.18 -15.01 8.21
CA SER A 88 -11.80 -16.04 7.37
C SER A 88 -10.99 -16.28 6.10
N LEU A 89 -11.17 -17.45 5.48
CA LEU A 89 -10.60 -17.75 4.17
C LEU A 89 -11.58 -17.30 3.08
N PRO A 90 -11.23 -16.33 2.21
CA PRO A 90 -12.05 -16.01 1.05
C PRO A 90 -11.97 -17.11 -0.02
N PRO A 91 -12.96 -17.19 -0.92
CA PRO A 91 -12.84 -18.07 -2.09
C PRO A 91 -11.67 -17.64 -3.00
N GLU A 92 -11.15 -18.62 -3.74
CA GLU A 92 -10.20 -18.36 -4.83
C GLU A 92 -10.84 -17.43 -5.86
N ARG A 93 -10.06 -16.47 -6.35
CA ARG A 93 -10.54 -15.46 -7.31
C ARG A 93 -9.41 -14.99 -8.20
N ASN A 94 -9.81 -14.57 -9.39
CA ASN A 94 -8.94 -14.05 -10.42
C ASN A 94 -8.98 -12.52 -10.43
N ILE A 95 -7.83 -11.90 -10.53
CA ILE A 95 -7.68 -10.46 -10.72
C ILE A 95 -7.17 -10.24 -12.14
N ILE A 96 -7.98 -9.58 -12.96
CA ILE A 96 -7.61 -9.18 -14.32
C ILE A 96 -6.84 -7.86 -14.20
N LEU A 97 -5.55 -7.92 -14.51
CA LEU A 97 -4.64 -6.78 -14.51
C LEU A 97 -4.89 -5.85 -15.73
N PRO A 98 -4.31 -4.64 -15.75
CA PRO A 98 -4.51 -3.71 -16.86
C PRO A 98 -4.19 -4.26 -18.25
N ASP A 99 -3.17 -5.11 -18.39
CA ASP A 99 -2.78 -5.76 -19.65
C ASP A 99 -3.56 -7.07 -19.90
N ASN A 100 -4.73 -7.24 -19.26
CA ASN A 100 -5.61 -8.42 -19.32
C ASN A 100 -5.00 -9.74 -18.83
N GLN A 101 -3.75 -9.75 -18.35
CA GLN A 101 -3.19 -10.89 -17.65
C GLN A 101 -3.99 -11.19 -16.39
N SER A 102 -4.18 -12.48 -16.08
CA SER A 102 -4.95 -12.91 -14.93
C SER A 102 -4.05 -13.44 -13.83
N VAL A 103 -4.33 -13.01 -12.60
CA VAL A 103 -3.61 -13.42 -11.41
C VAL A 103 -4.58 -14.00 -10.38
N VAL A 104 -4.35 -15.24 -10.00
CA VAL A 104 -5.11 -15.95 -8.95
C VAL A 104 -4.60 -15.53 -7.59
N ILE A 105 -5.53 -15.25 -6.67
CA ILE A 105 -5.25 -15.05 -5.25
C ILE A 105 -6.15 -15.93 -4.37
N SER A 106 -5.75 -16.09 -3.11
CA SER A 106 -6.39 -16.94 -2.09
C SER A 106 -6.35 -18.44 -2.38
N SER A 107 -5.60 -18.86 -3.40
CA SER A 107 -5.47 -20.28 -3.77
C SER A 107 -4.74 -21.09 -2.71
N LEU A 108 -5.17 -22.33 -2.44
CA LEU A 108 -4.41 -23.25 -1.57
C LEU A 108 -3.17 -23.84 -2.27
N LYS A 109 -3.02 -23.61 -3.57
CA LYS A 109 -1.86 -24.01 -4.36
C LYS A 109 -0.73 -23.03 -4.16
N MET A 110 0.50 -23.53 -4.08
CA MET A 110 1.69 -22.68 -4.04
C MET A 110 1.78 -21.84 -5.32
N ASN A 111 2.19 -20.59 -5.15
CA ASN A 111 2.45 -19.72 -6.28
C ASN A 111 3.70 -20.21 -7.03
N SER A 112 3.53 -20.54 -8.31
CA SER A 112 4.62 -20.92 -9.22
C SER A 112 5.40 -19.72 -9.75
N ASN A 113 4.88 -18.50 -9.60
CA ASN A 113 5.61 -17.30 -9.93
C ASN A 113 6.67 -17.03 -8.86
N LYS A 114 7.89 -16.73 -9.33
CA LYS A 114 9.01 -16.38 -8.47
C LYS A 114 8.93 -14.95 -7.90
N VAL A 115 7.96 -14.15 -8.34
CA VAL A 115 7.75 -12.75 -7.92
C VAL A 115 6.27 -12.45 -7.70
N GLY A 116 5.98 -11.61 -6.71
CA GLY A 116 4.62 -11.24 -6.33
C GLY A 116 3.85 -12.36 -5.63
N ILE A 117 2.76 -12.00 -4.95
CA ILE A 117 1.94 -12.93 -4.19
C ILE A 117 0.96 -13.69 -5.07
N GLY A 118 0.54 -13.06 -6.16
CA GLY A 118 -0.44 -13.64 -7.05
C GLY A 118 0.18 -14.61 -8.04
N ARG A 119 -0.58 -15.64 -8.39
CA ARG A 119 -0.17 -16.67 -9.34
C ARG A 119 -0.76 -16.38 -10.72
N LEU A 120 0.09 -16.23 -11.73
CA LEU A 120 -0.36 -16.08 -13.11
C LEU A 120 -1.14 -17.32 -13.53
N THR A 121 -2.25 -17.11 -14.23
CA THR A 121 -3.08 -18.19 -14.76
C THR A 121 -3.57 -17.86 -16.16
N GLU A 122 -3.69 -18.90 -16.97
CA GLU A 122 -4.36 -18.86 -18.26
C GLU A 122 -5.83 -19.26 -18.15
N THR A 123 -6.23 -19.92 -17.05
CA THR A 123 -7.59 -20.41 -16.84
C THR A 123 -8.42 -19.45 -15.98
N GLN A 124 -9.68 -19.22 -16.38
CA GLN A 124 -10.64 -18.36 -15.68
C GLN A 124 -11.67 -19.14 -14.85
N GLU A 125 -11.25 -20.24 -14.20
CA GLU A 125 -12.18 -21.12 -13.46
C GLU A 125 -12.77 -20.45 -12.19
N ALA A 126 -12.15 -19.38 -11.70
CA ALA A 126 -12.60 -18.62 -10.54
C ALA A 126 -13.29 -17.30 -10.91
N ILE A 127 -14.06 -16.74 -9.97
CA ILE A 127 -14.69 -15.42 -10.10
C ILE A 127 -13.62 -14.40 -10.48
N SER A 128 -13.85 -13.67 -11.57
CA SER A 128 -12.89 -12.70 -12.10
C SER A 128 -13.30 -11.27 -11.76
N LEU A 129 -12.38 -10.54 -11.15
CA LEU A 129 -12.50 -9.12 -10.82
C LEU A 129 -11.50 -8.34 -11.66
N LYS A 130 -11.92 -7.25 -12.29
CA LYS A 130 -10.96 -6.26 -12.82
C LYS A 130 -10.18 -5.64 -11.67
N TYR A 131 -8.95 -5.22 -11.93
CA TYR A 131 -8.08 -4.60 -10.91
C TYR A 131 -8.76 -3.46 -10.12
N ASN A 132 -9.61 -2.65 -10.77
CA ASN A 132 -10.37 -1.55 -10.17
C ASN A 132 -11.64 -1.98 -9.41
N GLN A 133 -12.07 -3.24 -9.57
CA GLN A 133 -13.10 -3.87 -8.74
C GLN A 133 -12.47 -4.56 -7.53
N TYR A 134 -11.23 -5.03 -7.68
CA TYR A 134 -10.48 -5.65 -6.59
C TYR A 134 -10.01 -4.62 -5.55
N VAL A 135 -9.45 -3.51 -6.01
CA VAL A 135 -9.08 -2.37 -5.17
C VAL A 135 -9.73 -1.10 -5.72
N TYR A 136 -10.36 -0.33 -4.85
CA TYR A 136 -10.92 0.97 -5.25
C TYR A 136 -9.79 1.97 -5.50
N LEU A 137 -9.67 2.46 -6.74
CA LEU A 137 -8.59 3.33 -7.19
C LEU A 137 -9.13 4.72 -7.54
N PRO A 138 -9.24 5.66 -6.58
CA PRO A 138 -9.70 7.00 -6.88
C PRO A 138 -8.60 7.78 -7.61
N SER A 139 -8.97 8.46 -8.69
CA SER A 139 -8.08 9.37 -9.40
C SER A 139 -7.70 10.55 -8.50
N PHE A 140 -6.58 11.21 -8.79
CA PHE A 140 -6.17 12.40 -8.03
C PHE A 140 -7.23 13.50 -8.05
N GLN A 141 -7.92 13.69 -9.17
CA GLN A 141 -9.05 14.61 -9.25
C GLN A 141 -10.19 14.22 -8.31
N GLN A 142 -10.57 12.94 -8.27
CA GLN A 142 -11.63 12.45 -7.39
C GLN A 142 -11.26 12.63 -5.90
N VAL A 143 -10.00 12.42 -5.53
CA VAL A 143 -9.52 12.66 -4.17
C VAL A 143 -9.65 14.12 -3.76
N ILE A 144 -9.23 15.05 -4.63
CA ILE A 144 -9.36 16.48 -4.36
C ILE A 144 -10.84 16.88 -4.25
N GLN A 145 -11.69 16.42 -5.19
CA GLN A 145 -13.13 16.71 -5.15
C GLN A 145 -13.79 16.19 -3.88
N TYR A 146 -13.46 14.96 -3.46
CA TYR A 146 -13.93 14.38 -2.20
C TYR A 146 -13.64 15.29 -1.01
N PHE A 147 -12.40 15.78 -0.87
CA PHE A 147 -12.06 16.66 0.24
C PHE A 147 -12.69 18.05 0.12
N VAL A 148 -12.74 18.62 -1.08
CA VAL A 148 -13.38 19.92 -1.34
C VAL A 148 -14.85 19.91 -0.92
N GLN A 149 -15.57 18.82 -1.17
CA GLN A 149 -16.97 18.64 -0.78
C GLN A 149 -17.17 18.52 0.74
N GLN A 150 -16.12 18.19 1.50
CA GLN A 150 -16.17 17.99 2.95
C GLN A 150 -15.58 19.16 3.74
N LEU A 151 -15.14 20.21 3.06
CA LEU A 151 -14.56 21.38 3.69
C LEU A 151 -15.59 22.05 4.60
N THR A 152 -15.22 22.21 5.87
CA THR A 152 -16.02 22.89 6.89
C THR A 152 -15.19 23.98 7.55
N ASP A 153 -15.82 25.09 7.95
CA ASP A 153 -15.14 26.16 8.70
C ASP A 153 -14.59 25.56 9.99
N HIS A 154 -13.27 25.67 10.19
CA HIS A 154 -12.62 25.19 11.40
C HIS A 154 -12.22 26.39 12.24
N HIS A 155 -12.86 26.53 13.40
CA HIS A 155 -12.59 27.61 14.32
C HIS A 155 -11.20 27.49 14.99
N ASP A 156 -10.50 28.64 15.03
CA ASP A 156 -9.51 29.11 16.01
C ASP A 156 -8.50 28.15 16.62
N VAL A 157 -7.78 27.39 15.79
CA VAL A 157 -6.48 26.84 16.21
C VAL A 157 -5.45 27.04 15.10
N GLU A 158 -4.33 27.67 15.42
CA GLU A 158 -3.19 27.74 14.51
C GLU A 158 -2.57 26.34 14.36
N PRO A 159 -2.42 25.84 13.13
CA PRO A 159 -1.79 24.55 12.88
C PRO A 159 -0.32 24.56 13.29
N THR A 160 0.17 23.45 13.83
CA THR A 160 1.58 23.24 14.14
C THR A 160 2.44 23.34 12.88
N GLU A 161 1.93 22.85 11.74
CA GLU A 161 2.59 22.98 10.45
C GLU A 161 1.59 23.26 9.33
N ILE A 162 2.00 24.08 8.37
CA ILE A 162 1.27 24.36 7.15
C ILE A 162 2.14 23.93 5.98
N ILE A 163 1.68 22.97 5.19
CA ILE A 163 2.40 22.45 4.03
C ILE A 163 1.73 23.03 2.77
N GLN A 164 2.49 23.84 2.04
CA GLN A 164 2.11 24.36 0.73
C GLN A 164 2.71 23.50 -0.38
N PHE A 165 1.99 23.39 -1.48
CA PHE A 165 2.44 22.74 -2.72
C PHE A 165 2.61 23.79 -3.80
N THR A 166 3.77 23.80 -4.45
CA THR A 166 4.11 24.70 -5.57
C THR A 166 4.79 23.89 -6.67
N GLU A 167 5.02 24.49 -7.83
CA GLU A 167 5.78 23.87 -8.94
C GLU A 167 7.21 23.48 -8.56
N ARG A 168 7.77 24.03 -7.46
CA ARG A 168 9.14 23.72 -6.99
C ARG A 168 9.21 22.62 -5.94
N GLY A 169 8.08 22.28 -5.31
CA GLY A 169 8.03 21.26 -4.27
C GLY A 169 6.91 21.49 -3.26
N SER A 170 6.95 20.68 -2.19
CA SER A 170 6.16 20.88 -0.99
C SER A 170 7.01 21.56 0.07
N PHE A 171 6.56 22.69 0.61
CA PHE A 171 7.30 23.51 1.57
C PHE A 171 6.47 23.73 2.83
N LYS A 172 7.14 23.72 3.99
CA LYS A 172 6.54 24.22 5.23
C LYS A 172 6.49 25.74 5.15
N LEU A 173 5.32 26.33 5.36
CA LEU A 173 5.18 27.77 5.49
C LEU A 173 5.58 28.20 6.89
N ASN A 174 6.41 29.24 6.94
CA ASN A 174 6.85 29.86 8.19
C ASN A 174 6.08 31.16 8.50
N ASN A 175 5.20 31.63 7.60
CA ASN A 175 4.48 32.89 7.76
C ASN A 175 3.10 32.85 7.07
N LEU A 176 2.04 33.16 7.83
CA LEU A 176 0.65 33.22 7.36
C LEU A 176 0.39 34.28 6.27
N LYS A 177 1.25 35.31 6.16
CA LYS A 177 1.16 36.32 5.08
C LYS A 177 1.39 35.73 3.68
N GLN A 178 1.92 34.52 3.58
CA GLN A 178 2.16 33.81 2.31
C GLN A 178 0.96 32.95 1.87
N LEU A 179 -0.12 32.94 2.65
CA LEU A 179 -1.34 32.23 2.30
C LEU A 179 -2.03 32.89 1.10
N LYS A 180 -2.38 32.06 0.13
CA LYS A 180 -3.08 32.47 -1.09
C LYS A 180 -4.54 32.06 -0.97
N ASP A 181 -5.43 32.98 -1.30
CA ASP A 181 -6.86 32.72 -1.28
C ASP A 181 -7.21 31.59 -2.25
N LYS A 182 -8.09 30.70 -1.83
CA LYS A 182 -8.58 29.49 -2.53
C LYS A 182 -7.51 28.43 -2.82
N GLU A 183 -6.29 28.57 -2.30
CA GLU A 183 -5.24 27.58 -2.47
C GLU A 183 -5.39 26.43 -1.46
N TYR A 184 -4.90 25.24 -1.84
CA TYR A 184 -4.98 24.04 -1.00
C TYR A 184 -3.68 23.77 -0.25
N TYR A 185 -3.84 23.31 0.99
CA TYR A 185 -2.77 23.05 1.94
C TYR A 185 -2.98 21.72 2.64
N ILE A 186 -1.92 21.19 3.26
CA ILE A 186 -2.06 20.22 4.34
C ILE A 186 -1.70 20.90 5.64
N LEU A 187 -2.63 20.87 6.59
CA LEU A 187 -2.39 21.35 7.96
C LEU A 187 -2.05 20.15 8.84
N VAL A 188 -1.08 20.34 9.73
CA VAL A 188 -0.71 19.35 10.75
C VAL A 188 -0.97 19.96 12.12
N PHE A 189 -1.68 19.22 12.96
CA PHE A 189 -1.92 19.56 14.35
C PHE A 189 -1.30 18.49 15.24
N GLU A 190 -0.47 18.91 16.18
CA GLU A 190 0.03 18.05 17.25
C GLU A 190 -0.86 18.23 18.47
N ARG A 191 -1.59 17.18 18.83
CA ARG A 191 -2.44 17.15 20.02
C ARG A 191 -1.82 16.23 21.06
N SER A 192 -1.56 16.77 22.24
CA SER A 192 -1.17 15.96 23.40
C SER A 192 -2.40 15.23 23.95
N ILE A 193 -2.37 13.90 23.90
CA ILE A 193 -3.38 13.03 24.50
C ILE A 193 -2.66 12.20 25.57
N GLY A 194 -2.75 12.64 26.82
CA GLY A 194 -1.95 12.10 27.91
C GLY A 194 -0.45 12.32 27.66
N SER A 195 0.34 11.24 27.67
CA SER A 195 1.78 11.27 27.39
C SER A 195 2.14 11.12 25.89
N GLN A 196 1.15 10.95 25.00
CA GLN A 196 1.39 10.72 23.58
C GLN A 196 1.05 11.96 22.75
N ILE A 197 1.91 12.28 21.79
CA ILE A 197 1.63 13.30 20.77
C ILE A 197 0.95 12.62 19.59
N LYS A 198 -0.33 12.96 19.36
CA LYS A 198 -1.08 12.51 18.18
C LYS A 198 -0.97 13.59 17.11
N ARG A 199 -0.41 13.22 15.95
CA ARG A 199 -0.37 14.07 14.75
C ARG A 199 -1.63 13.86 13.92
N GLU A 200 -2.48 14.87 13.89
CA GLU A 200 -3.67 14.93 13.04
C GLU A 200 -3.35 15.75 11.79
N ARG A 201 -3.92 15.37 10.65
CA ARG A 201 -3.62 15.98 9.35
C ARG A 201 -4.91 16.32 8.65
N TYR A 202 -4.97 17.50 8.05
CA TYR A 202 -6.16 17.99 7.41
C TYR A 202 -5.84 18.51 6.02
N PHE A 203 -6.71 18.22 5.07
CA PHE A 203 -6.78 18.91 3.80
C PHE A 203 -7.44 20.25 4.08
N ALA A 204 -6.85 21.35 3.63
CA ALA A 204 -7.36 22.67 3.94
C ALA A 204 -7.38 23.61 2.75
N GLN A 205 -8.28 24.57 2.81
CA GLN A 205 -8.35 25.71 1.91
C GLN A 205 -8.39 26.99 2.73
N TRP A 206 -7.57 27.97 2.35
CA TRP A 206 -7.64 29.31 2.91
C TRP A 206 -8.64 30.13 2.08
N LYS A 207 -9.74 30.59 2.71
CA LYS A 207 -10.77 31.39 2.03
C LYS A 207 -11.31 32.44 2.98
N GLU A 208 -11.46 33.68 2.52
CA GLU A 208 -12.09 34.76 3.31
C GLU A 208 -11.44 34.96 4.70
N LYS A 209 -10.10 34.81 4.76
CA LYS A 209 -9.29 34.87 5.99
C LYS A 209 -9.62 33.79 7.04
N LYS A 210 -10.18 32.66 6.61
CA LYS A 210 -10.52 31.52 7.45
C LYS A 210 -9.98 30.22 6.87
N TRP A 211 -9.77 29.25 7.76
CA TRP A 211 -9.47 27.88 7.37
C TRP A 211 -10.74 27.08 7.19
N PHE A 212 -10.86 26.47 6.02
CA PHE A 212 -11.81 25.41 5.78
C PHE A 212 -11.03 24.11 5.70
N VAL A 213 -11.44 23.08 6.46
CA VAL A 213 -10.66 21.84 6.57
C VAL A 213 -11.52 20.58 6.45
N ALA A 214 -10.86 19.48 6.09
CA ALA A 214 -11.39 18.13 6.13
C ALA A 214 -10.29 17.15 6.62
N GLU A 215 -10.61 16.26 7.56
CA GLU A 215 -9.62 15.35 8.15
C GLU A 215 -9.10 14.34 7.12
N ILE A 216 -7.77 14.22 7.03
CA ILE A 216 -7.11 13.21 6.22
C ILE A 216 -6.84 11.99 7.09
N LYS A 217 -7.64 10.93 6.91
CA LYS A 217 -7.35 9.62 7.49
C LYS A 217 -5.98 9.12 7.01
N ASN A 218 -5.22 8.46 7.89
CA ASN A 218 -3.84 8.03 7.61
C ASN A 218 -3.66 7.26 6.29
N GLY A 219 -4.65 6.44 5.89
CA GLY A 219 -4.60 5.69 4.63
C GLY A 219 -4.65 6.54 3.36
N LEU A 220 -5.17 7.77 3.42
CA LEU A 220 -5.32 8.66 2.26
C LEU A 220 -4.23 9.73 2.17
N LEU A 221 -3.37 9.87 3.19
CA LEU A 221 -2.38 10.95 3.25
C LEU A 221 -1.46 10.98 2.05
N LEU A 222 -0.90 9.83 1.68
CA LEU A 222 0.07 9.74 0.60
C LEU A 222 -0.58 10.09 -0.75
N ARG A 223 -1.76 9.51 -1.03
CA ARG A 223 -2.54 9.84 -2.24
C ARG A 223 -2.89 11.33 -2.31
N THR A 224 -3.32 11.91 -1.18
CA THR A 224 -3.67 13.34 -1.09
C THR A 224 -2.45 14.22 -1.38
N ARG A 225 -1.29 13.89 -0.83
CA ARG A 225 -0.02 14.61 -1.10
C ARG A 225 0.36 14.52 -2.58
N MET A 226 0.23 13.35 -3.20
CA MET A 226 0.54 13.18 -4.62
C MET A 226 -0.44 13.93 -5.51
N ALA A 227 -1.75 13.89 -5.20
CA ALA A 227 -2.77 14.65 -5.91
C ALA A 227 -2.50 16.17 -5.86
N LEU A 228 -2.13 16.71 -4.70
CA LEU A 228 -1.78 18.13 -4.55
C LEU A 228 -0.52 18.53 -5.33
N ARG A 229 0.47 17.63 -5.41
CA ARG A 229 1.67 17.84 -6.24
C ARG A 229 1.36 17.83 -7.73
N SER A 230 0.61 16.83 -8.19
CA SER A 230 0.16 16.72 -9.59
C SER A 230 -0.58 17.98 -10.04
N ARG A 231 -1.46 18.53 -9.19
CA ARG A 231 -2.18 19.79 -9.45
C ARG A 231 -1.28 21.00 -9.66
N LYS A 232 -0.01 20.91 -9.25
CA LYS A 232 1.06 21.92 -9.42
C LYS A 232 2.08 21.50 -10.48
N GLY A 233 1.77 20.53 -11.33
CA GLY A 233 2.68 20.02 -12.36
C GLY A 233 3.89 19.26 -11.84
N LEU A 234 3.87 18.83 -10.56
CA LEU A 234 4.94 18.05 -9.96
C LEU A 234 4.61 16.57 -9.91
N TYR A 235 5.36 15.79 -10.68
CA TYR A 235 5.19 14.35 -10.77
C TYR A 235 6.26 13.61 -9.98
N SER A 236 5.88 12.47 -9.41
CA SER A 236 6.86 11.52 -8.88
C SER A 236 7.44 10.69 -10.01
N THR A 237 8.69 10.27 -9.88
CA THR A 237 9.39 9.51 -10.92
C THR A 237 9.67 8.07 -10.50
N TYR A 238 9.88 7.23 -11.51
CA TYR A 238 10.38 5.86 -11.35
C TYR A 238 11.31 5.48 -12.51
N TYR A 239 12.09 4.42 -12.32
CA TYR A 239 12.90 3.81 -13.37
C TYR A 239 13.01 2.30 -13.17
N PHE A 240 13.47 1.63 -14.20
CA PHE A 240 13.74 0.19 -14.20
C PHE A 240 15.23 -0.08 -14.25
N SER A 241 15.70 -1.03 -13.44
CA SER A 241 17.05 -1.60 -13.53
C SER A 241 16.92 -3.07 -13.92
N ALA A 242 17.41 -3.44 -15.09
CA ALA A 242 17.36 -4.82 -15.56
C ALA A 242 18.45 -5.67 -14.89
N HIS A 243 18.12 -6.93 -14.58
CA HIS A 243 19.06 -7.94 -14.12
C HIS A 243 19.26 -9.00 -15.21
N SER A 244 20.46 -9.61 -15.25
CA SER A 244 20.85 -10.60 -16.26
C SER A 244 20.01 -11.89 -16.28
N SER A 245 19.13 -12.07 -15.31
CA SER A 245 18.28 -13.23 -15.08
C SER A 245 16.84 -13.08 -15.59
N GLY A 246 16.53 -12.02 -16.35
CA GLY A 246 15.18 -11.74 -16.86
C GLY A 246 14.25 -11.12 -15.81
N PHE A 247 14.81 -10.62 -14.71
CA PHE A 247 14.09 -9.85 -13.68
C PHE A 247 14.40 -8.37 -13.80
N ILE A 248 13.44 -7.54 -13.38
CA ILE A 248 13.55 -6.08 -13.37
C ILE A 248 13.31 -5.58 -11.95
N GLU A 249 14.21 -4.71 -11.47
CA GLU A 249 13.98 -3.90 -10.29
C GLU A 249 13.27 -2.60 -10.67
N VAL A 250 12.10 -2.37 -10.09
CA VAL A 250 11.32 -1.13 -10.17
C VAL A 250 11.79 -0.22 -9.04
N ASN A 251 12.33 0.94 -9.37
CA ASN A 251 12.84 1.91 -8.41
C ASN A 251 11.98 3.17 -8.42
N LEU A 252 11.38 3.50 -7.27
CA LEU A 252 10.49 4.63 -7.10
C LEU A 252 11.17 5.75 -6.31
N GLN A 253 10.93 7.01 -6.71
CA GLN A 253 11.38 8.18 -5.94
C GLN A 253 10.70 8.24 -4.55
N TYR A 254 9.41 7.93 -4.51
CA TYR A 254 8.58 7.92 -3.31
C TYR A 254 7.71 6.65 -3.26
N SER A 255 7.28 6.28 -2.06
CA SER A 255 6.37 5.14 -1.88
C SER A 255 5.03 5.39 -2.57
N LEU A 256 4.35 4.32 -2.95
CA LEU A 256 3.02 4.38 -3.58
C LEU A 256 1.91 4.53 -2.54
N PRO A 257 0.75 5.11 -2.91
CA PRO A 257 -0.45 4.97 -2.12
C PRO A 257 -0.81 3.49 -1.92
N LYS A 258 -1.60 3.23 -0.87
CA LYS A 258 -1.91 1.87 -0.41
C LYS A 258 -2.47 1.00 -1.53
N GLU A 259 -3.34 1.56 -2.38
CA GLU A 259 -4.05 0.79 -3.38
C GLU A 259 -3.14 0.30 -4.51
N GLU A 260 -2.25 1.16 -5.03
CA GLU A 260 -1.27 0.77 -6.04
C GLU A 260 -0.17 -0.12 -5.44
N ASP A 261 0.23 0.08 -4.18
CA ASP A 261 1.12 -0.85 -3.46
C ASP A 261 0.52 -2.26 -3.37
N ILE A 262 -0.79 -2.40 -3.12
CA ILE A 262 -1.47 -3.70 -3.15
C ILE A 262 -1.41 -4.32 -4.54
N LEU A 263 -1.73 -3.55 -5.60
CA LEU A 263 -1.68 -4.07 -6.98
C LEU A 263 -0.26 -4.46 -7.40
N MET A 264 0.75 -3.65 -7.05
CA MET A 264 2.15 -3.94 -7.31
C MET A 264 2.57 -5.26 -6.67
N ARG A 265 2.17 -5.51 -5.42
CA ARG A 265 2.52 -6.72 -4.67
C ARG A 265 1.89 -8.01 -5.21
N LEU A 266 0.86 -7.91 -6.05
CA LEU A 266 0.31 -9.07 -6.75
C LEU A 266 1.33 -9.65 -7.75
N ILE A 267 2.14 -8.81 -8.38
CA ILE A 267 3.03 -9.19 -9.49
C ILE A 267 4.51 -8.87 -9.26
N ALA A 268 4.84 -8.20 -8.16
CA ALA A 268 6.20 -7.85 -7.80
C ALA A 268 6.44 -8.04 -6.31
N THR A 269 7.66 -8.41 -5.94
CA THR A 269 8.05 -8.58 -4.53
C THR A 269 8.71 -7.30 -4.02
N PRO A 270 8.21 -6.69 -2.93
CA PRO A 270 8.83 -5.50 -2.37
C PRO A 270 10.12 -5.86 -1.62
N LYS A 271 11.11 -4.96 -1.61
CA LYS A 271 12.37 -5.17 -0.86
C LYS A 271 12.13 -5.17 0.66
N GLU A 272 11.19 -4.34 1.08
CA GLU A 272 10.84 -4.08 2.48
C GLU A 272 9.32 -3.99 2.61
N ASN A 273 8.77 -4.34 3.77
CA ASN A 273 7.33 -4.40 3.92
C ASN A 273 6.67 -3.00 4.03
N LYS A 274 7.33 -2.06 4.71
CA LYS A 274 6.79 -0.71 4.94
C LYS A 274 7.50 0.30 4.06
N TRP A 275 6.74 1.28 3.56
CA TRP A 275 7.28 2.42 2.80
C TRP A 275 8.13 2.05 1.60
N THR A 276 7.89 0.87 1.02
CA THR A 276 8.69 0.34 -0.08
C THR A 276 8.83 1.32 -1.23
N LYS A 277 10.06 1.40 -1.74
CA LYS A 277 10.42 2.15 -2.95
C LYS A 277 11.06 1.27 -4.01
N LYS A 278 11.22 -0.03 -3.73
CA LYS A 278 11.90 -0.98 -4.59
C LYS A 278 11.12 -2.28 -4.67
N TYR A 279 10.88 -2.75 -5.89
CA TYR A 279 10.19 -3.99 -6.16
C TYR A 279 10.95 -4.80 -7.19
N LEU A 280 10.96 -6.12 -7.04
CA LEU A 280 11.46 -7.03 -8.06
C LEU A 280 10.27 -7.65 -8.82
N THR A 281 10.30 -7.60 -10.14
CA THR A 281 9.29 -8.17 -11.02
C THR A 281 9.94 -8.93 -12.18
N ALA A 282 9.14 -9.66 -12.96
CA ALA A 282 9.58 -10.32 -14.19
C ALA A 282 9.37 -9.39 -15.40
N GLU A 283 10.17 -9.56 -16.46
CA GLU A 283 10.08 -8.75 -17.68
C GLU A 283 8.69 -8.73 -18.33
N ASN A 284 7.97 -9.85 -18.29
CA ASN A 284 6.62 -9.96 -18.86
C ASN A 284 5.53 -9.20 -18.07
N GLN A 285 5.90 -8.53 -16.97
CA GLN A 285 4.98 -7.73 -16.15
C GLN A 285 5.16 -6.22 -16.32
N ILE A 286 6.13 -5.76 -17.13
CA ILE A 286 6.46 -4.33 -17.23
C ILE A 286 5.24 -3.48 -17.61
N GLU A 287 4.42 -3.91 -18.56
CA GLU A 287 3.26 -3.13 -19.01
C GLU A 287 2.19 -3.01 -17.91
N ASN A 288 1.98 -4.07 -17.12
CA ASN A 288 1.13 -4.00 -15.93
C ASN A 288 1.69 -3.01 -14.89
N ILE A 289 3.01 -3.03 -14.65
CA ILE A 289 3.66 -2.09 -13.73
C ILE A 289 3.48 -0.65 -14.23
N ARG A 290 3.77 -0.38 -15.51
CA ARG A 290 3.57 0.94 -16.13
C ARG A 290 2.12 1.41 -15.97
N ALA A 291 1.15 0.53 -16.25
CA ALA A 291 -0.26 0.87 -16.10
C ALA A 291 -0.64 1.20 -14.65
N ILE A 292 -0.19 0.40 -13.67
CA ILE A 292 -0.43 0.67 -12.24
C ILE A 292 0.18 2.01 -11.82
N LEU A 293 1.44 2.27 -12.19
CA LEU A 293 2.14 3.51 -11.84
C LEU A 293 1.52 4.74 -12.55
N SER A 294 1.00 4.56 -13.77
CA SER A 294 0.35 5.63 -14.52
C SER A 294 -0.91 6.17 -13.82
N HIS A 295 -1.59 5.33 -13.03
CA HIS A 295 -2.74 5.74 -12.23
C HIS A 295 -2.36 6.73 -11.12
N CYS A 296 -1.10 6.71 -10.67
CA CYS A 296 -0.54 7.70 -9.76
C CYS A 296 0.16 8.87 -10.48
N GLU A 297 -0.05 8.99 -11.80
CA GLU A 297 0.59 9.99 -12.66
C GLU A 297 2.13 10.01 -12.57
N LEU A 298 2.74 8.86 -12.23
CA LEU A 298 4.19 8.73 -12.18
C LEU A 298 4.80 8.83 -13.58
N LYS A 299 6.03 9.37 -13.65
CA LYS A 299 6.78 9.49 -14.90
C LYS A 299 7.99 8.57 -14.89
N GLU A 300 8.12 7.77 -15.95
CA GLU A 300 9.32 6.97 -16.19
C GLU A 300 10.47 7.91 -16.55
N VAL A 301 11.61 7.71 -15.91
CA VAL A 301 12.84 8.40 -16.23
C VAL A 301 13.97 7.39 -16.43
N LYS A 302 15.06 7.82 -17.06
CA LYS A 302 16.28 7.01 -17.12
C LYS A 302 16.93 6.96 -15.74
N GLU A 303 17.59 5.84 -15.42
CA GLU A 303 18.24 5.57 -14.13
C GLU A 303 19.11 6.75 -13.59
N ASN A 304 19.78 7.48 -14.48
CA ASN A 304 20.66 8.59 -14.12
C ASN A 304 19.96 9.95 -13.88
N ALA A 305 18.64 10.03 -14.03
CA ALA A 305 17.92 11.31 -14.02
C ALA A 305 17.30 11.69 -12.66
N ILE A 306 17.36 10.82 -11.63
CA ILE A 306 16.69 11.04 -10.34
C ILE A 306 17.51 11.91 -9.37
N TYR A 307 18.77 12.18 -9.68
CA TYR A 307 19.67 12.97 -8.82
C TYR A 307 19.71 14.47 -9.16
N ASN A 308 18.82 14.95 -10.04
CA ASN A 308 18.70 16.38 -10.39
C ASN A 308 17.35 16.94 -9.93
#